data_AF-A0A968G383-F1
#
_entry.id   AF-A0A968G383-F1
#
_cell.length_a   1.000
_cell.length_b   1.000
_cell.length_c   1.000
_cell.angle_alpha   90.00
_cell.angle_beta   90.00
_cell.angle_gamma   90.00
#
_symmetry.space_group_name_H-M   'P 1'
#
loop_
_entity.id
_entity.type
_entity.pdbx_description
1 polymer ?
#
loop_
_entity_poly.entity_id
_entity_poly.type
_entity_poly.pdbx_seq_one_letter_code
_entity_poly.pdbx_strand_id
1 'polypeptide(L)'
;SRSALKEQTYRKTVLLAVKDVRVLCLKFWDRIDNLQTIQALNPEKQRLIAEETRTVYVPLARHLGMGRVATELDALSLMILYPTRAERYAAAVSELKSLNESTLGKIRSEVHNILEHHKIDALVRDR
;
A
#
# COMPACT_ATOMS: atom_id res chain seq x y z
N SER A 1 -30.16 8.24 -0.90
CA SER A 1 -29.33 8.12 -2.13
C SER A 1 -28.77 6.71 -2.29
N ARG A 2 -28.68 6.17 -3.51
CA ARG A 2 -28.06 4.85 -3.79
C ARG A 2 -26.63 4.73 -3.22
N SER A 3 -25.90 5.85 -3.08
CA SER A 3 -24.58 5.92 -2.43
C SER A 3 -24.62 5.54 -0.94
N ALA A 4 -25.53 6.12 -0.16
CA ALA A 4 -25.66 5.83 1.28
C ALA A 4 -26.04 4.37 1.55
N LEU A 5 -26.84 3.76 0.68
CA LEU A 5 -27.17 2.33 0.79
C LEU A 5 -25.97 1.44 0.47
N LYS A 6 -25.16 1.80 -0.55
CA LYS A 6 -23.89 1.10 -0.84
C LYS A 6 -22.91 1.22 0.32
N GLU A 7 -22.84 2.37 0.97
CA GLU A 7 -21.93 2.64 2.09
C GLU A 7 -22.33 1.85 3.36
N GLN A 8 -23.63 1.75 3.65
CA GLN A 8 -24.12 0.89 4.74
C GLN A 8 -23.93 -0.60 4.46
N THR A 9 -24.18 -1.05 3.23
CA THR A 9 -23.91 -2.43 2.82
C THR A 9 -22.42 -2.74 2.90
N TYR A 10 -21.55 -1.83 2.44
CA TYR A 10 -20.11 -1.96 2.57
C TYR A 10 -19.68 -2.07 4.04
N ARG A 11 -20.14 -1.18 4.92
CA ARG A 11 -19.87 -1.27 6.37
C ARG A 11 -20.30 -2.60 6.96
N LYS A 12 -21.48 -3.12 6.60
CA LYS A 12 -21.95 -4.44 7.06
C LYS A 12 -21.04 -5.57 6.55
N THR A 13 -20.65 -5.55 5.28
CA THR A 13 -19.73 -6.56 4.71
C THR A 13 -18.35 -6.49 5.37
N VAL A 14 -17.84 -5.30 5.67
CA VAL A 14 -16.60 -5.11 6.43
C VAL A 14 -16.74 -5.66 7.85
N LEU A 15 -17.83 -5.36 8.56
CA LEU A 15 -18.11 -5.91 9.90
C LEU A 15 -18.23 -7.44 9.90
N LEU A 16 -18.75 -8.04 8.82
CA LEU A 16 -18.80 -9.49 8.67
C LEU A 16 -17.41 -10.10 8.41
N ALA A 17 -16.56 -9.44 7.63
CA ALA A 17 -15.17 -9.84 7.43
C ALA A 17 -14.33 -9.70 8.70
N VAL A 18 -14.66 -8.73 9.56
CA VAL A 18 -14.03 -8.53 10.88
C VAL A 18 -14.27 -9.70 11.84
N LYS A 19 -15.29 -10.55 11.62
CA LYS A 19 -15.50 -11.75 12.47
C LYS A 19 -14.29 -12.68 12.51
N ASP A 20 -13.47 -12.72 11.46
CA ASP A 20 -12.13 -13.30 11.53
C ASP A 20 -11.13 -12.50 10.67
N VAL A 21 -10.46 -11.54 11.30
CA VAL A 21 -9.44 -10.69 10.68
C VAL A 21 -8.30 -11.50 10.06
N ARG A 22 -8.00 -12.71 10.57
CA ARG A 22 -6.89 -13.53 10.06
C ARG A 22 -7.20 -14.05 8.66
N VAL A 23 -8.45 -14.43 8.41
CA VAL A 23 -8.91 -14.84 7.07
C VAL A 23 -8.78 -13.68 6.10
N LEU A 24 -9.09 -12.46 6.54
CA LEU A 24 -8.94 -11.28 5.71
C LEU A 24 -7.47 -10.95 5.42
N CYS A 25 -6.58 -11.09 6.40
CA CYS A 25 -5.13 -10.97 6.20
C CYS A 25 -4.61 -11.95 5.14
N LEU A 26 -5.05 -13.22 5.19
CA LEU A 26 -4.71 -14.22 4.17
C LEU A 26 -5.20 -13.80 2.78
N LYS A 27 -6.40 -13.23 2.67
CA LYS A 27 -6.92 -12.72 1.40
C LYS A 27 -6.14 -11.51 0.87
N PHE A 28 -5.66 -10.63 1.74
CA PHE A 28 -4.80 -9.53 1.31
C PHE A 28 -3.47 -10.05 0.78
N TRP A 29 -2.86 -11.01 1.49
CA TRP A 29 -1.63 -11.64 1.06
C TRP A 29 -1.80 -12.31 -0.31
N ASP A 30 -2.80 -13.18 -0.44
CA ASP A 30 -3.15 -13.82 -1.71
C ASP A 30 -3.42 -12.78 -2.82
N ARG A 31 -4.05 -11.65 -2.50
CA ARG A 31 -4.28 -10.59 -3.50
C ARG A 31 -2.98 -9.92 -3.96
N ILE A 32 -2.03 -9.69 -3.06
CA ILE A 32 -0.70 -9.14 -3.40
C ILE A 32 0.01 -10.11 -4.35
N ASP A 33 0.10 -11.39 -3.98
CA ASP A 33 0.75 -12.43 -4.77
C ASP A 33 0.10 -12.57 -6.17
N ASN A 34 -1.23 -12.53 -6.23
CA ASN A 34 -1.98 -12.56 -7.48
C ASN A 34 -1.65 -11.35 -8.37
N LEU A 35 -1.54 -10.14 -7.82
CA LEU A 35 -1.18 -8.96 -8.61
C LEU A 35 0.27 -9.02 -9.11
N GLN A 36 1.18 -9.63 -8.35
CA GLN A 36 2.58 -9.82 -8.77
C GLN A 36 2.72 -10.80 -9.94
N THR A 37 1.83 -11.80 -10.03
CA THR A 37 1.88 -12.88 -11.03
C THR A 37 0.81 -12.76 -12.13
N ILE A 38 0.11 -11.63 -12.19
CA ILE A 38 -1.10 -11.45 -13.02
C ILE A 38 -0.85 -11.51 -14.54
N GLN A 39 0.41 -11.40 -14.97
CA GLN A 39 0.82 -11.30 -16.38
C GLN A 39 0.40 -12.50 -17.23
N ALA A 40 0.14 -13.67 -16.63
CA ALA A 40 -0.35 -14.86 -17.31
C ALA A 40 -1.80 -14.75 -17.79
N LEU A 41 -2.58 -13.79 -17.28
CA LEU A 41 -3.98 -13.57 -17.66
C LEU A 41 -4.10 -12.68 -18.89
N ASN A 42 -5.25 -12.71 -19.55
CA ASN A 42 -5.53 -11.75 -20.63
C ASN A 42 -5.67 -10.31 -20.09
N PRO A 43 -5.37 -9.27 -20.89
CA PRO A 43 -5.35 -7.88 -20.43
C PRO A 43 -6.66 -7.40 -19.77
N GLU A 44 -7.81 -7.87 -20.26
CA GLU A 44 -9.10 -7.51 -19.66
C GLU A 44 -9.26 -8.04 -18.23
N LYS A 45 -8.90 -9.30 -17.97
CA LYS A 45 -8.92 -9.85 -16.61
C LYS A 45 -7.90 -9.17 -15.72
N GLN A 46 -6.70 -8.86 -16.24
CA GLN A 46 -5.70 -8.12 -15.48
C GLN A 46 -6.27 -6.78 -14.98
N ARG A 47 -6.90 -6.02 -15.90
CA ARG A 47 -7.51 -4.73 -15.59
C ARG A 47 -8.65 -4.86 -14.58
N LEU A 48 -9.53 -5.85 -14.74
CA LEU A 48 -10.66 -6.09 -13.85
C LEU A 48 -10.21 -6.35 -12.41
N ILE A 49 -9.22 -7.24 -12.24
CA ILE A 49 -8.68 -7.60 -10.92
C ILE A 49 -7.97 -6.41 -10.27
N ALA A 50 -7.22 -5.62 -11.04
CA ALA A 50 -6.57 -4.42 -10.52
C ALA A 50 -7.58 -3.32 -10.14
N GLU A 51 -8.66 -3.13 -10.92
CA GLU A 51 -9.76 -2.23 -10.59
C GLU A 51 -10.49 -2.66 -9.31
N GLU A 52 -10.81 -3.95 -9.17
CA GLU A 52 -11.42 -4.52 -7.96
C GLU A 52 -10.50 -4.31 -6.74
N THR A 53 -9.20 -4.58 -6.90
CA THR A 53 -8.22 -4.43 -5.83
C THR A 53 -8.16 -2.99 -5.33
N ARG A 54 -8.09 -2.03 -6.26
CA ARG A 54 -8.03 -0.61 -5.93
C ARG A 54 -9.33 -0.05 -5.35
N THR A 55 -10.48 -0.54 -5.79
CA THR A 55 -11.78 -0.04 -5.34
C THR A 55 -12.29 -0.70 -4.06
N VAL A 56 -11.91 -1.95 -3.80
CA VAL A 56 -12.43 -2.73 -2.66
C VAL A 56 -11.34 -2.98 -1.61
N TYR A 57 -10.22 -3.60 -2.00
CA TYR A 57 -9.22 -4.10 -1.05
C TYR A 57 -8.36 -2.98 -0.49
N VAL A 58 -7.98 -1.99 -1.29
CA VAL A 58 -7.18 -0.84 -0.84
C VAL A 58 -7.92 -0.02 0.24
N PRO A 59 -9.18 0.42 0.06
CA PRO A 59 -9.92 1.11 1.11
C PRO A 59 -10.14 0.26 2.35
N LEU A 60 -10.30 -1.06 2.19
CA LEU A 60 -10.48 -1.99 3.30
C LEU A 60 -9.21 -2.10 4.15
N ALA A 61 -8.05 -2.27 3.52
CA ALA A 61 -6.77 -2.28 4.20
C ALA A 61 -6.50 -0.94 4.92
N ARG A 62 -6.85 0.20 4.30
CA ARG A 62 -6.76 1.53 4.94
C ARG A 62 -7.66 1.62 6.18
N HIS A 63 -8.90 1.15 6.11
CA HIS A 63 -9.84 1.16 7.23
C HIS A 63 -9.37 0.32 8.43
N LEU A 64 -8.62 -0.75 8.17
CA LEU A 64 -8.06 -1.62 9.20
C LEU A 64 -6.72 -1.11 9.76
N GLY A 65 -6.28 0.08 9.36
CA GLY A 65 -4.98 0.64 9.77
C GLY A 65 -3.77 -0.04 9.09
N MET A 66 -4.01 -0.91 8.10
CA MET A 66 -2.97 -1.65 7.38
C MET A 66 -2.38 -0.81 6.24
N GLY A 67 -1.82 0.36 6.56
CA GLY A 67 -1.26 1.30 5.58
C GLY A 67 -0.18 0.67 4.68
N ARG A 68 0.69 -0.15 5.29
CA ARG A 68 1.52 -1.21 4.68
C ARG A 68 0.93 -1.79 3.39
N VAL A 69 -0.08 -2.60 3.64
CA VAL A 69 -0.76 -3.45 2.68
C VAL A 69 -1.56 -2.63 1.69
N ALA A 70 -2.22 -1.56 2.15
CA ALA A 70 -2.97 -0.68 1.27
C ALA A 70 -2.08 -0.02 0.21
N THR A 71 -0.91 0.49 0.60
CA THR A 71 0.03 1.11 -0.33
C THR A 71 0.56 0.09 -1.33
N GLU A 72 0.91 -1.12 -0.88
CA GLU A 72 1.39 -2.20 -1.76
C GLU A 72 0.34 -2.59 -2.82
N LEU A 73 -0.90 -2.85 -2.39
CA LEU A 73 -2.00 -3.21 -3.27
C LEU A 73 -2.32 -2.10 -4.29
N ASP A 74 -2.29 -0.83 -3.87
CA ASP A 74 -2.54 0.31 -4.76
C ASP A 74 -1.41 0.48 -5.78
N ALA A 75 -0.15 0.35 -5.35
CA ALA A 75 1.02 0.44 -6.22
C ALA A 75 1.01 -0.66 -7.30
N LEU A 76 0.80 -1.92 -6.91
CA LEU A 76 0.67 -3.03 -7.85
C LEU A 76 -0.49 -2.82 -8.83
N SER A 77 -1.65 -2.38 -8.33
CA SER A 77 -2.81 -2.08 -9.18
C SER A 77 -2.51 -0.95 -10.17
N LEU A 78 -1.78 0.08 -9.75
CA LEU A 78 -1.45 1.24 -10.58
C LEU A 78 -0.48 0.88 -11.71
N MET A 79 0.46 -0.03 -11.45
CA MET A 79 1.35 -0.58 -12.48
C MET A 79 0.58 -1.32 -13.58
N ILE A 80 -0.50 -2.03 -13.22
CA ILE A 80 -1.34 -2.77 -14.17
C ILE A 80 -2.28 -1.82 -14.93
N LEU A 81 -2.94 -0.90 -14.22
CA LEU A 81 -3.96 -0.01 -14.82
C LEU A 81 -3.35 1.14 -15.63
N TYR A 82 -2.21 1.66 -15.20
CA TYR A 82 -1.60 2.87 -15.76
C TYR A 82 -0.07 2.75 -15.84
N PRO A 83 0.48 1.79 -16.61
CA PRO A 83 1.91 1.46 -16.62
C PRO A 83 2.81 2.66 -16.92
N THR A 84 2.51 3.44 -17.96
CA THR A 84 3.28 4.63 -18.33
C THR A 84 3.28 5.71 -17.24
N ARG A 85 2.18 5.84 -16.48
CA ARG A 85 2.13 6.77 -15.35
C ARG A 85 2.97 6.23 -14.20
N ALA A 86 2.83 4.95 -13.89
CA ALA A 86 3.60 4.29 -12.84
C ALA A 86 5.11 4.44 -13.05
N GLU A 87 5.60 4.19 -14.26
CA GLU A 87 7.02 4.36 -14.63
C GLU A 87 7.51 5.79 -14.41
N ARG A 88 6.74 6.79 -14.88
CA ARG A 88 7.07 8.20 -14.69
C ARG A 88 7.11 8.60 -13.21
N TYR A 89 6.14 8.13 -12.42
CA TYR A 89 6.14 8.37 -10.98
C TYR A 89 7.33 7.71 -10.29
N ALA A 90 7.66 6.47 -10.64
CA ALA A 90 8.81 5.76 -10.08
C ALA A 90 10.13 6.48 -10.39
N ALA A 91 10.30 6.98 -11.62
CA ALA A 91 11.47 7.75 -12.00
C ALA A 91 11.59 9.06 -11.20
N ALA A 92 10.51 9.83 -11.09
CA ALA A 92 10.49 11.08 -10.33
C ALA A 92 10.78 10.86 -8.83
N VAL A 93 10.22 9.78 -8.24
CA VAL A 93 10.50 9.42 -6.84
C VAL A 93 11.95 9.01 -6.66
N SER A 94 12.52 8.24 -7.59
CA SER A 94 13.93 7.82 -7.54
C SER A 94 14.89 9.01 -7.61
N GLU A 95 14.63 9.96 -8.50
CA GLU A 95 15.40 11.19 -8.62
C GLU A 95 15.35 12.02 -7.33
N LEU A 96 14.16 12.24 -6.77
CA LEU A 96 13.99 12.94 -5.49
C LEU A 96 14.69 12.25 -4.33
N LYS A 97 14.70 10.91 -4.29
CA LYS A 97 15.42 10.15 -3.26
C LYS A 97 16.92 10.38 -3.40
N SER A 98 17.48 10.23 -4.61
CA SER A 98 18.89 10.46 -4.88
C SER A 98 19.35 11.86 -4.47
N LEU A 99 18.57 12.89 -4.81
CA LEU A 99 18.85 14.28 -4.44
C LEU A 99 18.88 14.50 -2.91
N ASN A 100 17.99 13.83 -2.19
CA ASN A 100 17.83 14.01 -0.74
C ASN A 100 18.66 13.05 0.12
N GLU A 101 19.33 12.05 -0.48
CA GLU A 101 20.06 11.01 0.24
C GLU A 101 21.09 11.59 1.22
N SER A 102 21.85 12.60 0.77
CA SER A 102 22.86 13.26 1.61
C SER A 102 22.24 14.05 2.77
N THR A 103 21.10 14.70 2.54
CA THR A 103 20.38 15.46 3.57
C THR A 103 19.77 14.52 4.60
N LEU A 104 19.11 13.45 4.15
CA LEU A 104 18.54 12.42 5.03
C LEU A 104 19.63 11.73 5.84
N GLY A 105 20.80 11.46 5.25
CA GLY A 105 21.95 10.92 5.97
C GLY A 105 22.43 11.81 7.11
N LYS A 106 22.50 13.14 6.89
CA LYS A 106 22.87 14.10 7.95
C LYS A 106 21.85 14.12 9.09
N ILE A 107 20.57 14.22 8.76
CA ILE A 107 19.48 14.21 9.74
C ILE A 107 19.50 12.90 10.54
N ARG A 108 19.71 11.76 9.87
CA ARG A 108 19.79 10.45 10.51
C ARG A 108 20.92 10.39 11.52
N SER A 109 22.11 10.85 11.16
CA SER A 109 23.26 10.89 12.06
C SER A 109 23.01 11.82 13.26
N GLU A 110 22.40 12.98 13.04
CA GLU A 110 22.07 13.92 14.11
C GLU A 110 21.06 13.32 15.10
N VAL A 111 19.97 12.72 14.59
CA VAL A 111 18.97 12.03 15.41
C VAL A 111 19.61 10.88 16.19
N HIS A 112 20.48 10.09 15.55
CA HIS A 112 21.14 8.96 16.20
C HIS A 112 22.05 9.42 17.34
N ASN A 113 22.86 10.45 17.11
CA ASN A 113 23.75 11.02 18.14
C ASN A 113 22.97 11.52 19.37
N ILE A 114 21.81 12.16 19.16
CA ILE A 114 20.95 12.63 20.25
C ILE A 114 20.40 11.45 21.06
N LEU A 115 19.93 10.40 20.38
CA LEU A 115 19.39 9.20 21.03
C LEU A 115 20.46 8.48 21.84
N GLU A 116 21.68 8.32 21.30
CA GLU A 116 22.81 7.72 22.01
C GLU A 116 23.24 8.56 23.22
N HIS A 117 23.30 9.89 23.08
CA HIS A 117 23.67 10.79 24.18
C HIS A 117 22.70 10.65 25.36
N HIS A 118 21.40 10.49 25.08
CA HIS A 118 20.37 10.27 26.10
C HIS A 118 20.20 8.80 26.50
N LYS A 119 21.00 7.87 25.94
CA LYS A 119 20.94 6.42 26.19
C LYS A 119 19.56 5.83 25.92
N ILE A 120 18.88 6.31 24.88
CA ILE A 120 17.58 5.82 24.44
C ILE A 120 17.80 4.79 23.34
N ASP A 121 17.42 3.54 23.60
CA ASP A 121 17.41 2.49 22.57
C ASP A 121 16.23 2.73 21.62
N ALA A 122 16.53 3.02 20.35
CA ALA A 122 15.53 3.32 19.34
C ALA A 122 15.99 2.88 17.94
N LEU A 123 15.04 2.32 17.19
CA LEU A 123 15.22 1.92 15.81
C LEU A 123 14.81 3.06 14.87
N VAL A 124 15.78 3.71 14.24
CA VAL A 124 15.55 4.74 13.22
C VAL A 124 15.49 4.09 11.84
N ARG A 125 14.39 4.29 11.10
CA ARG A 125 14.22 3.81 9.72
C ARG A 125 13.65 4.90 8.84
N ASP A 126 14.15 4.98 7.62
CA ASP A 126 13.59 5.83 6.58
C ASP A 126 12.30 5.19 6.02
N ARG A 127 11.38 6.02 5.50
CA ARG A 127 10.13 5.58 4.87
C ARG A 127 10.22 5.58 3.34
#